data_AF-A0A0Q5SX89-F1
#
_entry.id   AF-A0A0Q5SX89-F1
#
_cell.length_a   1.000
_cell.length_b   1.000
_cell.length_c   1.000
_cell.angle_alpha   90.00
_cell.angle_beta   90.00
_cell.angle_gamma   90.00
#
_symmetry.space_group_name_H-M   'P 1'
#
loop_
_entity.id
_entity.type
_entity.pdbx_description
1 polymer ?
#
loop_
_entity_poly.entity_id
_entity_poly.type
_entity_poly.pdbx_seq_one_letter_code
_entity_poly.pdbx_strand_id
1 'polypeptide(L)'
;MTHEKKSSSPSERQLTVYSKYVPRAWHQYVVMPEIRLCGKWLLDAGFECGDEVTVRCLGDKLEITLNPVPEPEPAPVRKRRSRRSEVLS
;
A
#
# COMPACT_ATOMS: atom_id res chain seq x y z
N MET A 1 20.32 2.82 10.41
CA MET A 1 19.68 4.01 11.00
C MET A 1 18.20 3.69 11.11
N THR A 2 17.77 3.23 12.28
CA THR A 2 16.36 2.94 12.58
C THR A 2 15.65 4.27 12.85
N HIS A 3 14.79 4.69 11.93
CA HIS A 3 13.93 5.85 12.17
C HIS A 3 12.80 5.43 13.11
N GLU A 4 12.93 5.77 14.39
CA GLU A 4 11.82 5.71 15.33
C GLU A 4 10.71 6.64 14.81
N LYS A 5 9.58 6.05 14.39
CA LYS A 5 8.37 6.77 13.98
C LYS A 5 7.82 7.50 15.21
N LYS A 6 8.22 8.76 15.37
CA LYS A 6 7.67 9.67 16.38
C LYS A 6 6.17 9.80 16.10
N SER A 7 5.35 9.33 17.03
CA SER A 7 3.89 9.38 16.95
C SER A 7 3.45 10.84 16.77
N SER A 8 3.16 11.21 15.53
CA SER A 8 2.57 12.50 15.19
C SER A 8 1.21 12.58 15.88
N SER A 9 0.98 13.62 16.69
CA SER A 9 -0.34 13.96 17.21
C SER A 9 -1.39 13.92 16.09
N PRO A 10 -2.66 13.55 16.37
CA PRO A 10 -3.68 13.48 15.32
C PRO A 10 -3.80 14.85 14.64
N SER A 11 -3.32 14.95 13.40
CA SER A 11 -3.49 16.15 12.58
C SER A 11 -4.79 15.99 11.80
N GLU A 12 -5.83 16.70 12.22
CA GLU A 12 -7.06 16.78 11.44
C GLU A 12 -6.86 17.72 10.24
N ARG A 13 -7.41 17.35 9.10
CA ARG A 13 -7.38 18.16 7.88
C ARG A 13 -8.75 18.19 7.24
N GLN A 14 -9.20 19.38 6.89
CA GLN A 14 -10.42 19.58 6.13
C GLN A 14 -10.08 19.57 4.64
N LEU A 15 -10.75 18.72 3.88
CA LEU A 15 -10.57 18.58 2.44
C LEU A 15 -11.91 18.80 1.74
N THR A 16 -11.85 19.33 0.52
CA THR A 16 -13.00 19.51 -0.35
C THR A 16 -13.18 18.29 -1.25
N VAL A 17 -14.42 17.83 -1.41
CA VAL A 17 -14.78 16.82 -2.41
C VAL A 17 -14.92 17.52 -3.77
N TYR A 18 -14.18 17.05 -4.76
CA TYR A 18 -14.20 17.58 -6.12
C TYR A 18 -14.99 16.66 -7.06
N SER A 19 -15.42 17.18 -8.20
CA SER A 19 -15.98 16.40 -9.30
C SER A 19 -14.87 15.89 -10.22
N LYS A 20 -14.90 14.60 -10.56
CA LYS A 20 -14.02 13.97 -11.55
C LYS A 20 -14.83 13.38 -12.69
N TYR A 21 -14.42 13.70 -13.92
CA TYR A 21 -14.94 13.05 -15.11
C TYR A 21 -14.28 11.68 -15.29
N VAL A 22 -15.09 10.64 -15.35
CA VAL A 22 -14.63 9.27 -15.56
C VAL A 22 -15.12 8.78 -16.92
N PRO A 23 -14.22 8.38 -17.84
CA PRO A 23 -14.61 7.85 -19.13
C PRO A 23 -15.31 6.49 -18.97
N ARG A 24 -16.32 6.25 -19.79
CA ARG A 24 -17.05 4.98 -19.91
C ARG A 24 -16.96 4.48 -21.35
N ALA A 25 -17.43 3.25 -21.58
CA ALA A 25 -17.54 2.71 -22.92
C ALA A 25 -18.40 3.62 -23.82
N TRP A 26 -18.18 3.53 -25.14
CA TRP A 26 -18.98 4.23 -26.14
C TRP A 26 -18.99 5.77 -26.00
N HIS A 27 -17.84 6.37 -25.62
CA HIS A 27 -17.67 7.83 -25.50
C HIS A 27 -18.61 8.49 -24.48
N GLN A 28 -19.14 7.72 -23.54
CA GLN A 28 -19.93 8.27 -22.44
C GLN A 28 -19.01 8.71 -21.31
N TYR A 29 -19.42 9.76 -20.59
CA TYR A 29 -18.72 10.25 -19.41
C TYR A 29 -19.68 10.29 -18.23
N VAL A 30 -19.16 10.01 -17.04
CA VAL A 30 -19.90 10.17 -15.79
C VAL A 30 -19.10 11.04 -14.84
N VAL A 31 -19.79 11.90 -14.09
CA VAL A 31 -19.20 12.73 -13.05
C VAL A 31 -19.26 11.96 -11.73
N MET A 32 -18.11 11.82 -11.08
CA MET A 32 -17.95 11.08 -9.82
C MET A 32 -17.31 11.98 -8.75
N PRO A 33 -17.59 11.78 -7.45
CA PRO A 33 -16.88 12.47 -6.38
C PRO A 33 -15.42 12.00 -6.26
N GLU A 34 -14.51 12.93 -5.95
CA GLU A 34 -13.08 12.69 -5.76
C GLU A 34 -12.56 13.42 -4.52
N ILE A 35 -11.88 12.69 -3.63
CA ILE A 35 -11.07 13.26 -2.53
C ILE A 35 -9.61 13.12 -2.92
N ARG A 36 -8.84 14.21 -2.86
CA ARG A 36 -7.41 14.22 -3.18
C ARG A 36 -6.57 14.27 -1.91
N LEU A 37 -5.88 13.19 -1.61
CA LEU A 37 -4.91 13.11 -0.51
C LEU A 37 -3.51 13.33 -1.10
N CYS A 38 -2.91 14.49 -0.83
CA CYS A 38 -1.58 14.82 -1.32
C CYS A 38 -0.90 15.81 -0.38
N GLY A 39 0.41 15.67 -0.21
CA GLY A 39 1.27 16.60 0.52
C GLY A 39 2.11 15.94 1.60
N LYS A 40 3.01 16.74 2.19
CA LYS A 40 3.95 16.27 3.22
C LYS A 40 3.27 15.59 4.39
N TRP A 41 2.05 16.00 4.73
CA TRP A 41 1.29 15.41 5.82
C TRP A 41 0.91 13.94 5.61
N LEU A 42 0.69 13.54 4.36
CA LEU A 42 0.36 12.16 4.01
C LEU A 42 1.62 11.29 4.11
N LEU A 43 2.76 11.84 3.70
CA LEU A 43 4.08 11.24 3.90
C LEU A 43 4.44 11.12 5.38
N ASP A 44 4.22 12.18 6.17
CA ASP A 44 4.47 12.19 7.62
C ASP A 44 3.53 11.20 8.35
N ALA A 45 2.34 10.92 7.80
CA ALA A 45 1.43 9.87 8.28
C ALA A 45 1.89 8.44 7.89
N GLY A 46 2.95 8.33 7.09
CA GLY A 46 3.61 7.07 6.74
C GLY A 46 3.13 6.43 5.44
N PHE A 47 2.41 7.17 4.57
CA PHE A 47 2.04 6.71 3.24
C PHE A 47 3.08 7.18 2.20
N GLU A 48 3.54 6.26 1.37
CA GLU A 48 4.53 6.48 0.31
C GLU A 48 3.97 6.14 -1.08
N CYS A 49 4.66 6.59 -2.12
CA CYS A 49 4.30 6.27 -3.50
C CYS A 49 4.53 4.78 -3.77
N GLY A 50 3.49 4.09 -4.21
CA GLY A 50 3.54 2.64 -4.48
C GLY A 50 2.93 1.80 -3.36
N ASP A 51 2.59 2.40 -2.22
CA ASP A 51 1.87 1.70 -1.16
C ASP A 51 0.48 1.26 -1.63
N GLU A 52 0.11 0.04 -1.29
CA GLU A 52 -1.25 -0.43 -1.39
C GLU A 52 -2.03 -0.05 -0.13
N VAL A 53 -3.23 0.49 -0.32
CA VAL A 53 -4.11 0.89 0.78
C VAL A 53 -5.45 0.19 0.67
N THR A 54 -6.03 -0.13 1.82
CA THR A 54 -7.42 -0.53 1.94
C THR A 54 -8.25 0.67 2.38
N VAL A 55 -9.34 0.94 1.66
CA VAL A 55 -10.35 1.95 2.04
C VAL A 55 -11.64 1.23 2.41
N ARG A 56 -12.06 1.35 3.67
CA ARG A 56 -13.35 0.84 4.15
C ARG A 56 -14.36 1.97 4.21
N CYS A 57 -15.53 1.73 3.61
CA CYS A 57 -16.66 2.65 3.64
C CYS A 57 -17.64 2.23 4.74
N LEU A 58 -17.85 3.10 5.72
CA LEU A 58 -18.69 2.87 6.89
C LEU A 58 -19.76 3.98 6.94
N GLY A 59 -20.69 3.95 5.98
CA GLY A 59 -21.71 5.00 5.83
C GLY A 59 -21.10 6.31 5.33
N ASP A 60 -21.03 7.31 6.21
CA ASP A 60 -20.44 8.64 5.96
C ASP A 60 -18.96 8.73 6.34
N LYS A 61 -18.39 7.65 6.92
CA LYS A 61 -16.99 7.56 7.32
C LYS A 61 -16.17 6.73 6.34
N LEU A 62 -14.96 7.19 6.04
CA LEU A 62 -13.92 6.41 5.37
C LEU A 62 -12.79 6.08 6.35
N GLU A 63 -12.38 4.82 6.38
CA GLU A 63 -11.16 4.39 7.09
C GLU A 63 -10.14 3.91 6.05
N ILE A 64 -8.96 4.54 6.04
CA ILE A 64 -7.87 4.25 5.10
C ILE A 64 -6.73 3.63 5.88
N THR A 65 -6.23 2.49 5.44
CA THR A 65 -5.17 1.74 6.13
C THR A 65 -4.16 1.20 5.13
N LEU A 66 -2.87 1.26 5.49
CA LEU A 66 -1.79 0.66 4.72
C LEU A 66 -1.88 -0.87 4.76
N ASN A 67 -1.71 -1.50 3.61
CA ASN A 67 -1.57 -2.95 3.53
C ASN A 67 -0.10 -3.32 3.77
N PRO A 68 0.18 -4.32 4.63
CA PRO A 68 1.54 -4.79 4.79
C PRO A 68 2.02 -5.42 3.48
N VAL A 69 3.20 -5.00 3.01
CA VAL A 69 3.87 -5.65 1.89
C VAL A 69 4.18 -7.08 2.32
N PRO A 70 3.69 -8.13 1.63
CA PRO A 70 4.07 -9.49 1.94
C PRO A 70 5.58 -9.62 1.67
N GLU A 71 6.36 -9.86 2.72
CA GLU A 71 7.77 -10.21 2.57
C GLU A 71 7.85 -11.46 1.68
N PRO A 72 8.61 -11.42 0.57
CA PRO A 72 8.74 -12.60 -0.27
C PRO A 72 9.38 -13.71 0.55
N GLU A 73 8.66 -14.82 0.73
CA GLU A 73 9.22 -15.98 1.42
C GLU A 73 10.57 -16.36 0.78
N PRO A 74 11.63 -16.56 1.59
CA PRO A 74 12.94 -16.84 1.05
C PRO A 74 12.87 -18.10 0.18
N ALA A 75 13.29 -17.96 -1.07
CA ALA A 75 13.26 -19.04 -2.05
C ALA A 75 13.90 -20.31 -1.46
N PRO A 76 13.30 -21.49 -1.67
CA PRO A 76 13.80 -22.72 -1.07
C PRO A 76 15.25 -22.97 -1.50
N VAL A 77 16.18 -22.88 -0.53
CA VAL A 77 17.60 -23.12 -0.76
C VAL A 77 17.79 -24.60 -1.08
N ARG A 78 18.05 -24.90 -2.36
CA ARG A 78 18.28 -26.27 -2.85
C ARG A 78 19.61 -26.79 -2.29
N LYS A 79 19.57 -27.54 -1.18
CA LYS A 79 20.76 -28.19 -0.61
C LYS A 79 21.36 -29.17 -1.63
N ARG A 80 22.58 -28.89 -2.10
CA ARG A 80 23.35 -29.82 -2.94
C ARG A 80 23.58 -31.11 -2.13
N ARG A 81 23.01 -32.23 -2.59
CA ARG A 81 23.34 -33.56 -2.05
C ARG A 81 24.81 -33.85 -2.32
N SER A 82 25.60 -33.91 -1.25
CA SER A 82 26.96 -34.44 -1.27
C SER A 82 26.91 -35.90 -1.72
N ARG A 83 27.55 -36.21 -2.86
CA ARG A 83 27.79 -37.60 -3.27
C ARG A 83 28.95 -38.14 -2.43
N ARG A 84 28.64 -38.96 -1.42
CA ARG A 84 29.63 -39.90 -0.85
C ARG A 84 29.92 -40.96 -1.91
N SER A 85 31.14 -40.98 -2.43
CA SER A 85 31.67 -42.12 -3.18
C SER A 85 32.05 -43.21 -2.18
N GLU A 86 31.28 -44.30 -2.17
CA GLU A 86 31.60 -45.51 -1.43
C GLU A 86 32.60 -46.32 -2.27
N VAL A 87 33.82 -46.49 -1.74
CA VAL A 87 34.88 -47.28 -2.37
C VAL A 87 34.65 -48.73 -1.97
N LEU A 88 34.25 -49.57 -2.93
CA LEU A 88 34.16 -51.03 -2.75
C LEU A 88 35.54 -51.64 -2.99
N SER A 89 35.96 -52.45 -2.00
CA SER A 89 37.20 -53.23 -1.94
C SER A 89 37.08 -54.56 -2.67
#